data_AF-T0UZC6-F1
#
_entry.id   AF-T0UZC6-F1
#
_cell.length_a   1.000
_cell.length_b   1.000
_cell.length_c   1.000
_cell.angle_alpha   90.00
_cell.angle_beta   90.00
_cell.angle_gamma   90.00
#
_symmetry.space_group_name_H-M   'P 1'
#
loop_
_entity.id
_entity.type
_entity.pdbx_description
1 polymer ?
#
loop_
_entity_poly.entity_id
_entity_poly.type
_entity_poly.pdbx_seq_one_letter_code
_entity_poly.pdbx_strand_id
1 'polypeptide(L)'
;MQRIVQILKRHAEVCFADDIEHKPSSIIITTLAAKQYQSASSYNSDFLDIMNYVIEHLKDGIEIRNGKPCVHNPVNEEEVLSSKWDKDSSYFEFFKIWLQQLESDFNVRNHNLSYSDKIQYLRRSLFRDCENQLPITSVSLIPHHQKSKWLNLSKEEVSIKAKYLHSGFRWKEIKSGTILNKHGDLRFEVQAKRLKDYEIWWQVTNTGKEAENANCLRGDFYSSELIEGKKVRKESTRYAGRHYVEAYLVKNGICYGKSSPFEVNIADDFSLDFLR
;
A
#
# COMPACT_ATOMS: atom_id res chain seq x y z
N MET A 1 21.37 -12.79 4.17
CA MET A 1 20.94 -11.94 5.31
C MET A 1 21.14 -10.45 5.04
N GLN A 2 22.37 -9.96 4.84
CA GLN A 2 22.65 -8.51 4.72
C GLN A 2 21.79 -7.79 3.67
N ARG A 3 21.55 -8.41 2.51
CA ARG A 3 20.72 -7.83 1.44
C ARG A 3 19.26 -7.64 1.86
N ILE A 4 18.69 -8.58 2.63
CA ILE A 4 17.32 -8.47 3.16
C ILE A 4 17.24 -7.27 4.11
N VAL A 5 18.20 -7.13 5.03
CA VAL A 5 18.27 -5.99 5.95
C VAL A 5 18.35 -4.65 5.19
N GLN A 6 19.14 -4.59 4.11
CA GLN A 6 19.22 -3.40 3.26
C GLN A 6 17.88 -3.06 2.60
N ILE A 7 17.16 -4.06 2.09
CA ILE A 7 15.83 -3.91 1.48
C ILE A 7 14.84 -3.38 2.52
N LEU A 8 14.78 -3.97 3.71
CA LEU A 8 13.86 -3.56 4.77
C LEU A 8 14.13 -2.12 5.24
N LYS A 9 15.41 -1.76 5.44
CA LYS A 9 15.81 -0.39 5.80
C LYS A 9 15.42 0.61 4.71
N ARG A 10 15.66 0.26 3.45
CA ARG A 10 15.29 1.11 2.31
C ARG A 10 13.78 1.30 2.24
N HIS A 11 13.00 0.24 2.43
CA HIS A 11 11.54 0.34 2.49
C HIS A 11 11.10 1.32 3.60
N ALA A 12 11.66 1.20 4.81
CA ALA A 12 11.39 2.12 5.90
C ALA A 12 11.74 3.59 5.54
N GLU A 13 12.87 3.84 4.88
CA GLU A 13 13.23 5.18 4.41
C GLU A 13 12.21 5.75 3.42
N VAL A 14 11.70 4.93 2.50
CA VAL A 14 10.70 5.35 1.51
C VAL A 14 9.36 5.66 2.18
N CYS A 15 8.88 4.79 3.09
CA CYS A 15 7.62 4.99 3.80
C CYS A 15 7.63 6.26 4.67
N PHE A 16 8.75 6.54 5.32
CA PHE A 16 8.90 7.63 6.29
C PHE A 16 9.67 8.84 5.73
N ALA A 17 9.73 8.98 4.40
CA ALA A 17 10.46 10.09 3.77
C ALA A 17 9.92 11.48 4.15
N ASP A 18 8.64 11.56 4.52
CA ASP A 18 7.95 12.77 4.98
C ASP A 18 7.82 12.84 6.52
N ASP A 19 8.24 11.81 7.25
CA ASP A 19 8.17 11.70 8.71
C ASP A 19 9.33 10.85 9.26
N ILE A 20 10.55 11.40 9.18
CA ILE A 20 11.78 10.68 9.55
C ILE A 20 11.83 10.36 11.04
N GLU A 21 11.12 11.14 11.88
CA GLU A 21 11.11 10.97 13.33
C GLU A 21 10.57 9.59 13.73
N HIS A 22 9.44 9.19 13.15
CA HIS A 22 8.80 7.91 13.46
C HIS A 22 9.35 6.72 12.68
N LYS A 23 10.37 6.94 11.82
CA LYS A 23 10.99 5.86 11.05
C LYS A 23 11.52 4.76 11.98
N PRO A 24 11.19 3.49 11.72
CA PRO A 24 11.77 2.36 12.42
C PRO A 24 13.30 2.42 12.53
N SER A 25 13.80 2.13 13.73
CA SER A 25 15.24 2.17 14.00
C SER A 25 15.96 1.09 13.21
N SER A 26 17.05 1.47 12.54
CA SER A 26 17.86 0.55 11.73
C SER A 26 18.39 -0.63 12.54
N ILE A 27 18.71 -0.43 13.83
CA ILE A 27 19.17 -1.53 14.68
C ILE A 27 18.04 -2.50 15.00
N ILE A 28 16.83 -2.00 15.28
CA ILE A 28 15.64 -2.83 15.51
C ILE A 28 15.33 -3.67 14.27
N ILE A 29 15.30 -3.06 13.07
CA ILE A 29 15.08 -3.80 11.80
C ILE A 29 16.13 -4.90 11.63
N THR A 30 17.40 -4.58 11.88
CA THR A 30 18.50 -5.54 11.72
C THR A 30 18.38 -6.70 12.69
N THR A 31 18.13 -6.42 13.96
CA THR A 31 18.00 -7.42 15.03
C THR A 31 16.82 -8.35 14.76
N LEU A 32 15.64 -7.81 14.44
CA LEU A 32 14.46 -8.62 14.17
C LEU A 32 14.63 -9.48 12.90
N ALA A 33 15.18 -8.91 11.82
CA ALA A 33 15.46 -9.68 10.61
C ALA A 33 16.49 -10.79 10.84
N ALA A 34 17.52 -10.55 11.67
CA ALA A 34 18.51 -11.55 12.02
C ALA A 34 17.90 -12.70 12.83
N LYS A 35 17.02 -12.40 13.81
CA LYS A 35 16.29 -13.41 14.60
C LYS A 35 15.53 -14.40 13.72
N GLN A 36 14.92 -13.92 12.62
CA GLN A 36 14.13 -14.78 11.73
C GLN A 36 14.94 -15.48 10.63
N TYR A 37 16.13 -14.97 10.29
CA TYR A 37 16.88 -15.42 9.12
C TYR A 37 17.30 -16.88 9.19
N GLN A 38 17.67 -17.39 10.38
CA GLN A 38 18.09 -18.78 10.54
C GLN A 38 16.95 -19.77 10.24
N SER A 39 15.76 -19.51 10.80
CA SER A 39 14.55 -20.28 10.52
C SER A 39 14.19 -20.18 9.04
N ALA A 40 14.17 -18.96 8.49
CA ALA A 40 13.86 -18.72 7.07
C ALA A 40 14.75 -19.52 6.13
N SER A 41 16.07 -19.54 6.39
CA SER A 41 17.08 -20.23 5.56
C SER A 41 17.06 -21.75 5.71
N SER A 42 16.40 -22.26 6.76
CA SER A 42 16.23 -23.70 6.98
C SER A 42 15.02 -24.23 6.20
N TYR A 43 13.99 -23.41 6.00
CA TYR A 43 12.79 -23.76 5.23
C TYR A 43 12.90 -23.44 3.73
N ASN A 44 13.67 -22.42 3.36
CA ASN A 44 13.72 -21.89 2.00
C ASN A 44 15.15 -21.70 1.51
N SER A 45 15.38 -21.96 0.22
CA SER A 45 16.66 -21.71 -0.46
C SER A 45 16.63 -20.50 -1.40
N ASP A 46 15.45 -20.12 -1.90
CA ASP A 46 15.28 -18.96 -2.77
C ASP A 46 15.33 -17.64 -1.97
N PHE A 47 15.99 -16.64 -2.53
CA PHE A 47 16.19 -15.34 -1.88
C PHE A 47 14.87 -14.62 -1.58
N LEU A 48 13.92 -14.61 -2.51
CA LEU A 48 12.64 -13.91 -2.35
C LEU A 48 11.77 -14.65 -1.34
N ASP A 49 11.82 -15.98 -1.30
CA ASP A 49 11.05 -16.76 -0.33
C ASP A 49 11.61 -16.60 1.09
N ILE A 50 12.95 -16.59 1.27
CA ILE A 50 13.58 -16.25 2.55
C ILE A 50 13.19 -14.83 2.98
N MET A 51 13.19 -13.86 2.05
CA MET A 51 12.79 -12.49 2.34
C MET A 51 11.33 -12.39 2.76
N ASN A 52 10.41 -13.03 2.05
CA ASN A 52 8.99 -13.06 2.38
C ASN A 52 8.76 -13.68 3.77
N TYR A 53 9.41 -14.81 4.06
CA TYR A 53 9.37 -15.42 5.38
C TYR A 53 9.83 -14.44 6.47
N VAL A 54 10.97 -13.78 6.27
CA VAL A 54 11.48 -12.80 7.24
C VAL A 54 10.46 -11.69 7.46
N ILE A 55 9.84 -11.16 6.39
CA ILE A 55 8.83 -10.10 6.49
C ILE A 55 7.62 -10.57 7.30
N GLU A 56 7.08 -11.75 7.02
CA GLU A 56 5.90 -12.33 7.71
C GLU A 56 6.15 -12.57 9.21
N HIS A 57 7.38 -12.93 9.56
CA HIS A 57 7.77 -13.31 10.91
C HIS A 57 8.53 -12.22 11.68
N LEU A 58 8.71 -11.01 11.12
CA LEU A 58 9.43 -9.90 11.78
C LEU A 58 8.86 -9.60 13.17
N LYS A 59 7.53 -9.58 13.30
CA LYS A 59 6.82 -9.30 14.55
C LYS A 59 7.06 -10.36 15.63
N ASP A 60 7.34 -11.60 15.23
CA ASP A 60 7.54 -12.72 16.14
C ASP A 60 8.86 -12.60 16.91
N GLY A 61 9.76 -11.72 16.45
CA GLY A 61 11.01 -11.39 17.16
C GLY A 61 10.85 -10.38 18.30
N ILE A 62 9.65 -9.80 18.47
CA ILE A 62 9.33 -8.81 19.50
C ILE A 62 8.90 -9.54 20.77
N GLU A 63 9.52 -9.19 21.89
CA GLU A 63 9.22 -9.78 23.20
C GLU A 63 8.23 -8.90 23.96
N ILE A 64 7.47 -9.50 24.88
CA ILE A 64 6.61 -8.76 25.82
C ILE A 64 7.20 -8.89 27.22
N ARG A 65 7.63 -7.76 27.80
CA ARG A 65 8.08 -7.69 29.21
C ARG A 65 7.24 -6.67 29.97
N ASN A 66 6.72 -7.07 31.13
CA ASN A 66 5.82 -6.23 31.96
C ASN A 66 4.63 -5.63 31.17
N GLY A 67 4.09 -6.40 30.22
CA GLY A 67 2.98 -5.97 29.37
C GLY A 67 3.36 -4.98 28.26
N LYS A 68 4.66 -4.68 28.05
CA LYS A 68 5.14 -3.77 27.00
C LYS A 68 5.98 -4.51 25.95
N PRO A 69 5.88 -4.13 24.66
CA PRO A 69 6.71 -4.68 23.60
C PRO A 69 8.15 -4.17 23.70
N CYS A 70 9.12 -5.07 23.57
CA CYS A 70 10.53 -4.72 23.58
C CYS A 70 11.38 -5.54 22.61
N VAL A 71 12.54 -4.98 22.24
CA VAL A 71 13.59 -5.63 21.45
C VAL A 71 14.92 -5.42 22.18
N HIS A 72 15.51 -6.53 22.65
CA HIS A 72 16.79 -6.52 23.35
C HIS A 72 17.96 -6.69 22.38
N ASN A 73 19.14 -6.23 22.78
CA ASN A 73 20.38 -6.54 22.06
C ASN A 73 20.73 -8.02 22.26
N PRO A 74 20.90 -8.82 21.20
CA PRO A 74 21.22 -10.25 21.32
C PRO A 74 22.60 -10.54 21.96
N VAL A 75 23.48 -9.53 22.05
CA VAL A 75 24.80 -9.66 22.69
C VAL A 75 24.77 -9.18 24.15
N ASN A 76 23.84 -8.28 24.49
CA ASN A 76 23.71 -7.70 25.83
C ASN A 76 22.22 -7.56 26.19
N GLU A 77 21.66 -8.55 26.88
CA GLU A 77 20.23 -8.60 27.18
C GLU A 77 19.73 -7.45 28.07
N GLU A 78 20.62 -6.82 28.83
CA GLU A 78 20.30 -5.63 29.64
C GLU A 78 20.03 -4.38 28.78
N GLU A 79 20.51 -4.36 27.53
CA GLU A 79 20.31 -3.24 26.60
C GLU A 79 18.99 -3.40 25.82
N VAL A 80 18.04 -2.50 26.08
CA VAL A 80 16.77 -2.41 25.36
C VAL A 80 16.91 -1.47 24.15
N LEU A 81 17.04 -2.05 22.96
CA LEU A 81 17.16 -1.31 21.69
C LEU A 81 15.89 -0.50 21.37
N SER A 82 14.74 -0.97 21.86
CA SER A 82 13.44 -0.33 21.70
C SER A 82 13.09 0.66 22.81
N SER A 83 14.05 1.15 23.59
CA SER A 83 13.79 2.05 24.74
C SER A 83 13.00 3.32 24.39
N LYS A 84 12.96 3.73 23.12
CA LYS A 84 12.07 4.81 22.65
C LYS A 84 10.59 4.46 22.74
N TRP A 85 10.21 3.20 22.52
CA TRP A 85 8.82 2.72 22.60
C TRP A 85 8.25 2.86 24.01
N ASP A 86 9.09 2.74 25.04
CA ASP A 86 8.68 2.92 26.43
C ASP A 86 8.38 4.37 26.81
N LYS A 87 9.10 5.31 26.17
CA LYS A 87 8.96 6.75 26.40
C LYS A 87 7.77 7.33 25.66
N ASP A 88 7.57 6.87 24.42
CA ASP A 88 6.43 7.25 23.60
C ASP A 88 5.96 6.03 22.79
N SER A 89 4.72 5.62 23.05
CA SER A 89 4.07 4.51 22.36
C SER A 89 3.91 4.76 20.86
N SER A 90 3.90 6.03 20.41
CA SER A 90 3.78 6.40 19.00
C SER A 90 4.80 5.68 18.12
N TYR A 91 6.05 5.55 18.58
CA TYR A 91 7.11 4.86 17.83
C TYR A 91 6.80 3.39 17.58
N PHE A 92 6.17 2.71 18.53
CA PHE A 92 5.75 1.31 18.34
C PHE A 92 4.52 1.22 17.43
N GLU A 93 3.59 2.18 17.53
CA GLU A 93 2.43 2.25 16.64
C GLU A 93 2.85 2.45 15.18
N PHE A 94 3.73 3.41 14.90
CA PHE A 94 4.28 3.61 13.55
C PHE A 94 5.11 2.41 13.07
N PHE A 95 5.80 1.71 13.98
CA PHE A 95 6.48 0.46 13.64
C PHE A 95 5.49 -0.63 13.18
N LYS A 96 4.34 -0.79 13.85
CA LYS A 96 3.29 -1.72 13.41
C LYS A 96 2.69 -1.32 12.06
N ILE A 97 2.41 -0.02 11.86
CA ILE A 97 1.95 0.51 10.57
C ILE A 97 2.95 0.16 9.46
N TRP A 98 4.25 0.32 9.73
CA TRP A 98 5.29 -0.04 8.78
C TRP A 98 5.32 -1.53 8.46
N LEU A 99 5.18 -2.42 9.46
CA LEU A 99 5.14 -3.87 9.22
C LEU A 99 3.96 -4.24 8.31
N GLN A 100 2.79 -3.68 8.55
CA GLN A 100 1.63 -3.92 7.70
C GLN A 100 1.86 -3.41 6.28
N GLN A 101 2.36 -2.17 6.13
CA GLN A 101 2.70 -1.60 4.82
C GLN A 101 3.72 -2.46 4.08
N LEU A 102 4.74 -2.96 4.78
CA LEU A 102 5.76 -3.86 4.25
C LEU A 102 5.15 -5.19 3.77
N GLU A 103 4.30 -5.83 4.57
CA GLU A 103 3.60 -7.06 4.16
C GLU A 103 2.73 -6.84 2.92
N SER A 104 2.03 -5.71 2.83
CA SER A 104 1.18 -5.35 1.69
C SER A 104 2.01 -5.03 0.45
N ASP A 105 3.03 -4.20 0.56
CA ASP A 105 3.82 -3.76 -0.59
C ASP A 105 4.61 -4.91 -1.22
N PHE A 106 4.97 -5.92 -0.43
CA PHE A 106 5.62 -7.13 -0.91
C PHE A 106 4.63 -8.27 -1.24
N ASN A 107 3.37 -8.11 -0.86
CA ASN A 107 2.30 -9.09 -1.03
C ASN A 107 2.66 -10.50 -0.51
N VAL A 108 3.34 -10.54 0.63
CA VAL A 108 3.94 -11.79 1.16
C VAL A 108 2.89 -12.87 1.44
N ARG A 109 1.71 -12.44 1.92
CA ARG A 109 0.56 -13.32 2.23
C ARG A 109 -0.05 -14.00 0.99
N ASN A 110 0.31 -13.61 -0.23
CA ASN A 110 -0.11 -14.30 -1.45
C ASN A 110 0.98 -15.28 -1.90
N HIS A 111 0.91 -16.50 -1.38
CA HIS A 111 1.89 -17.55 -1.69
C HIS A 111 1.85 -18.05 -3.15
N ASN A 112 0.82 -17.67 -3.93
CA ASN A 112 0.65 -18.06 -5.33
C ASN A 112 1.28 -17.06 -6.32
N LEU A 113 1.99 -16.04 -5.83
CA LEU A 113 2.64 -15.05 -6.70
C LEU A 113 3.74 -15.66 -7.57
N SER A 114 3.72 -15.31 -8.85
CA SER A 114 4.82 -15.63 -9.75
C SER A 114 6.10 -14.90 -9.34
N TYR A 115 7.25 -15.46 -9.71
CA TYR A 115 8.55 -14.82 -9.45
C TYR A 115 8.65 -13.42 -10.05
N SER A 116 8.11 -13.21 -11.25
CA SER A 116 8.07 -11.90 -11.90
C SER A 116 7.26 -10.89 -11.10
N ASP A 117 6.11 -11.30 -10.54
CA ASP A 117 5.28 -10.41 -9.73
C ASP A 117 5.99 -10.04 -8.43
N LYS A 118 6.64 -11.00 -7.75
CA LYS A 118 7.44 -10.75 -6.54
C LYS A 118 8.53 -9.70 -6.80
N ILE A 119 9.24 -9.80 -7.94
CA ILE A 119 10.26 -8.81 -8.34
C ILE A 119 9.63 -7.44 -8.60
N GLN A 120 8.44 -7.38 -9.17
CA GLN A 120 7.76 -6.13 -9.46
C GLN A 120 7.25 -5.43 -8.19
N TYR A 121 6.70 -6.20 -7.23
CA TYR A 121 6.38 -5.72 -5.87
C TYR A 121 7.61 -5.12 -5.19
N LEU A 122 8.72 -5.89 -5.15
CA LEU A 122 10.00 -5.44 -4.60
C LEU A 122 10.49 -4.15 -5.26
N ARG A 123 10.43 -4.04 -6.59
CA ARG A 123 10.90 -2.83 -7.28
C ARG A 123 10.08 -1.61 -6.89
N ARG A 124 8.75 -1.69 -6.96
CA ARG A 124 7.90 -0.53 -6.65
C ARG A 124 8.00 -0.08 -5.20
N SER A 125 8.18 -1.01 -4.25
CA SER A 125 8.22 -0.67 -2.83
C SER A 125 9.51 0.05 -2.39
N LEU A 126 10.57 0.01 -3.20
CA LEU A 126 11.89 0.56 -2.85
C LEU A 126 12.19 1.95 -3.44
N PHE A 127 11.31 2.49 -4.28
CA PHE A 127 11.49 3.79 -4.94
C PHE A 127 10.29 4.72 -4.74
N ARG A 128 10.59 6.00 -4.47
CA ARG A 128 9.60 7.05 -4.20
C ARG A 128 8.89 7.50 -5.48
N ASP A 129 9.65 7.59 -6.57
CA ASP A 129 9.20 8.08 -7.87
C ASP A 129 9.17 6.92 -8.85
N CYS A 130 8.01 6.27 -8.94
CA CYS A 130 7.79 5.13 -9.83
C CYS A 130 6.86 5.50 -10.99
N GLU A 131 6.96 6.73 -11.52
CA GLU A 131 6.12 7.23 -12.63
C GLU A 131 6.28 6.41 -13.93
N ASN A 132 7.34 5.58 -14.05
CA ASN A 132 7.67 4.84 -15.27
C ASN A 132 7.75 3.31 -15.13
N GLN A 133 7.07 2.66 -14.17
CA GLN A 133 6.98 1.19 -14.17
C GLN A 133 5.54 0.67 -14.16
N LEU A 134 5.33 -0.32 -15.03
CA LEU A 134 4.07 -1.04 -15.29
C LEU A 134 3.39 -1.46 -13.98
N PRO A 135 2.05 -1.45 -13.90
CA PRO A 135 1.32 -1.87 -12.70
C PRO A 135 1.59 -3.34 -12.38
N ILE A 136 1.71 -3.66 -11.08
CA ILE A 136 2.14 -4.96 -10.54
C ILE A 136 1.23 -6.11 -10.95
N THR A 137 -0.04 -5.79 -11.06
CA THR A 137 -0.99 -6.56 -11.83
C THR A 137 -1.37 -5.66 -12.98
N SER A 138 -1.20 -6.14 -14.21
CA SER A 138 -1.89 -5.50 -15.32
C SER A 138 -3.37 -5.56 -14.98
N VAL A 139 -3.91 -4.45 -14.51
CA VAL A 139 -5.30 -4.35 -14.04
C VAL A 139 -6.26 -4.82 -15.16
N SER A 140 -5.83 -4.67 -16.42
CA SER A 140 -6.50 -5.22 -17.61
C SER A 140 -6.52 -6.76 -17.75
N LEU A 141 -5.76 -7.51 -16.94
CA LEU A 141 -5.81 -8.99 -16.87
C LEU A 141 -6.84 -9.50 -15.85
N ILE A 142 -7.37 -8.63 -14.99
CA ILE A 142 -8.41 -9.02 -14.03
C ILE A 142 -9.68 -9.36 -14.84
N PRO A 143 -10.25 -10.57 -14.75
CA PRO A 143 -11.26 -11.04 -15.71
C PRO A 143 -12.51 -10.16 -15.82
N HIS A 144 -12.97 -9.61 -14.70
CA HIS A 144 -14.15 -8.74 -14.64
C HIS A 144 -13.81 -7.25 -14.86
N HIS A 145 -12.54 -6.89 -15.05
CA HIS A 145 -12.14 -5.55 -15.47
C HIS A 145 -12.57 -5.31 -16.92
N GLN A 146 -13.49 -4.36 -17.13
CA GLN A 146 -13.96 -4.05 -18.47
C GLN A 146 -12.87 -3.40 -19.33
N LYS A 147 -12.76 -3.86 -20.57
CA LYS A 147 -11.95 -3.16 -21.57
C LYS A 147 -12.48 -1.74 -21.78
N SER A 148 -11.57 -0.82 -22.09
CA SER A 148 -11.94 0.58 -22.40
C SER A 148 -13.04 0.63 -23.46
N LYS A 149 -14.07 1.44 -23.17
CA LYS A 149 -15.19 1.70 -24.09
C LYS A 149 -14.82 2.67 -25.20
N TRP A 150 -13.71 3.38 -25.05
CA TRP A 150 -13.30 4.50 -25.90
C TRP A 150 -12.05 4.18 -26.71
N LEU A 151 -11.96 4.78 -27.89
CA LEU A 151 -10.77 4.75 -28.72
C LEU A 151 -9.64 5.50 -28.01
N ASN A 152 -8.49 4.84 -27.83
CA ASN A 152 -7.37 5.41 -27.08
C ASN A 152 -6.48 6.26 -27.98
N LEU A 153 -6.29 7.52 -27.61
CA LEU A 153 -5.36 8.45 -28.26
C LEU A 153 -4.17 8.82 -27.36
N SER A 154 -4.35 8.74 -26.03
CA SER A 154 -3.32 8.93 -25.00
C SER A 154 -2.37 10.13 -25.22
N LYS A 155 -2.92 11.34 -25.33
CA LYS A 155 -2.18 12.60 -25.51
C LYS A 155 -1.99 13.41 -24.22
N GLU A 156 -2.87 13.24 -23.25
CA GLU A 156 -2.86 13.98 -22.00
C GLU A 156 -2.26 13.11 -20.89
N GLU A 157 -1.42 13.72 -20.07
CA GLU A 157 -0.92 13.13 -18.83
C GLU A 157 -1.99 13.28 -17.74
N VAL A 158 -2.32 12.17 -17.09
CA VAL A 158 -3.42 12.08 -16.14
C VAL A 158 -2.94 11.38 -14.87
N SER A 159 -3.08 12.04 -13.73
CA SER A 159 -2.85 11.43 -12.41
C SER A 159 -4.06 11.58 -11.50
N ILE A 160 -4.14 10.75 -10.47
CA ILE A 160 -5.23 10.76 -9.49
C ILE A 160 -4.70 11.32 -8.18
N LYS A 161 -5.38 12.33 -7.65
CA LYS A 161 -5.23 12.78 -6.28
C LYS A 161 -6.32 12.14 -5.42
N ALA A 162 -5.92 11.43 -4.38
CA ALA A 162 -6.83 10.71 -3.50
C ALA A 162 -6.80 11.29 -2.08
N LYS A 163 -7.97 11.38 -1.46
CA LYS A 163 -8.13 11.71 -0.05
C LYS A 163 -8.91 10.63 0.68
N TYR A 164 -8.55 10.41 1.93
CA TYR A 164 -9.17 9.43 2.81
C TYR A 164 -9.68 10.10 4.09
N LEU A 165 -10.84 9.65 4.54
CA LEU A 165 -11.49 10.05 5.77
C LEU A 165 -11.90 8.78 6.51
N HIS A 166 -11.65 8.71 7.81
CA HIS A 166 -12.06 7.58 8.64
C HIS A 166 -12.47 8.11 10.01
N SER A 167 -13.39 7.43 10.70
CA SER A 167 -13.76 7.63 12.12
C SER A 167 -13.82 9.10 12.61
N GLY A 168 -14.39 10.02 11.81
CA GLY A 168 -14.56 11.44 12.20
C GLY A 168 -13.29 12.30 12.15
N PHE A 169 -12.19 11.78 11.60
CA PHE A 169 -10.96 12.53 11.37
C PHE A 169 -11.09 13.54 10.23
N ARG A 170 -10.00 14.23 9.89
CA ARG A 170 -9.97 15.17 8.76
C ARG A 170 -9.60 14.41 7.48
N TRP A 171 -10.04 14.90 6.33
CA TRP A 171 -9.55 14.41 5.04
C TRP A 171 -8.03 14.52 4.96
N LYS A 172 -7.34 13.38 4.82
CA LYS A 172 -5.89 13.31 4.59
C LYS A 172 -5.62 12.86 3.15
N GLU A 173 -4.58 13.41 2.53
CA GLU A 173 -4.12 12.94 1.22
C GLU A 173 -3.37 11.63 1.36
N ILE A 174 -3.64 10.68 0.46
CA ILE A 174 -3.03 9.35 0.49
C ILE A 174 -2.32 9.06 -0.84
N LYS A 175 -1.29 8.21 -0.79
CA LYS A 175 -0.55 7.76 -1.97
C LYS A 175 -1.13 6.42 -2.45
N SER A 176 -0.94 6.11 -3.73
CA SER A 176 -1.35 4.84 -4.32
C SER A 176 -0.60 3.68 -3.64
N GLY A 177 -1.33 2.69 -3.12
CA GLY A 177 -0.79 1.54 -2.38
C GLY A 177 -0.75 1.71 -0.87
N THR A 178 -1.05 2.90 -0.33
CA THR A 178 -1.21 3.11 1.12
C THR A 178 -2.28 2.17 1.68
N ILE A 179 -1.97 1.47 2.77
CA ILE A 179 -2.96 0.66 3.50
C ILE A 179 -3.95 1.57 4.21
N LEU A 180 -5.23 1.21 4.15
CA LEU A 180 -6.35 1.93 4.74
C LEU A 180 -7.20 1.00 5.62
N ASN A 181 -7.80 1.57 6.67
CA ASN A 181 -8.77 0.86 7.49
C ASN A 181 -10.06 0.64 6.70
N LYS A 182 -10.81 -0.39 7.08
CA LYS A 182 -12.19 -0.53 6.64
C LYS A 182 -13.07 0.60 7.16
N HIS A 183 -14.24 0.77 6.54
CA HIS A 183 -15.27 1.73 6.97
C HIS A 183 -14.81 3.20 6.95
N GLY A 184 -13.89 3.55 6.05
CA GLY A 184 -13.58 4.93 5.70
C GLY A 184 -14.16 5.34 4.35
N ASP A 185 -14.15 6.64 4.12
CA ASP A 185 -14.58 7.29 2.89
C ASP A 185 -13.37 7.72 2.06
N LEU A 186 -13.48 7.56 0.76
CA LEU A 186 -12.48 7.94 -0.23
C LEU A 186 -13.04 8.98 -1.19
N ARG A 187 -12.18 9.93 -1.56
CA ARG A 187 -12.49 10.94 -2.58
C ARG A 187 -11.33 11.04 -3.56
N PHE A 188 -11.63 10.82 -4.84
CA PHE A 188 -10.68 10.90 -5.93
C PHE A 188 -10.96 12.12 -6.81
N GLU A 189 -9.89 12.83 -7.20
CA GLU A 189 -9.92 13.96 -8.11
C GLU A 189 -8.85 13.76 -9.19
N VAL A 190 -9.17 14.04 -10.45
CA VAL A 190 -8.18 13.97 -11.52
C VAL A 190 -7.29 15.21 -11.49
N GLN A 191 -5.99 15.01 -11.70
CA GLN A 191 -5.02 16.05 -11.99
C GLN A 191 -4.58 15.90 -13.44
N ALA A 192 -4.92 16.89 -14.27
CA ALA A 192 -4.50 16.97 -15.66
C ALA A 192 -4.57 18.42 -16.16
N LYS A 193 -3.92 18.70 -17.29
CA LYS A 193 -4.07 19.97 -17.99
C LYS A 193 -5.45 20.03 -18.65
N ARG A 194 -6.07 21.22 -18.70
CA ARG A 194 -7.33 21.48 -19.42
C ARG A 194 -8.51 20.54 -19.06
N LEU A 195 -8.67 20.17 -17.79
CA LEU A 195 -9.77 19.29 -17.33
C LEU A 195 -11.19 19.72 -17.76
N LYS A 196 -11.40 21.01 -17.99
CA LYS A 196 -12.72 21.56 -18.39
C LYS A 196 -13.19 21.06 -19.76
N ASP A 197 -12.28 20.65 -20.62
CA ASP A 197 -12.57 20.26 -22.00
C ASP A 197 -13.08 18.82 -22.12
N TYR A 198 -13.03 18.05 -21.04
CA TYR A 198 -13.26 16.61 -21.01
C TYR A 198 -14.37 16.21 -20.04
N GLU A 199 -15.08 15.15 -20.41
CA GLU A 199 -15.80 14.30 -19.46
C GLU A 199 -14.80 13.44 -18.70
N ILE A 200 -15.07 13.24 -17.40
CA ILE A 200 -14.21 12.42 -16.55
C ILE A 200 -14.99 11.16 -16.17
N TRP A 201 -14.45 10.04 -16.60
CA TRP A 201 -14.97 8.71 -16.29
C TRP A 201 -13.99 7.97 -15.38
N TRP A 202 -14.54 7.18 -14.47
CA TRP A 202 -13.79 6.40 -13.50
C TRP A 202 -14.05 4.92 -13.73
N GLN A 203 -13.01 4.10 -13.64
CA GLN A 203 -13.17 2.66 -13.59
C GLN A 203 -12.75 2.17 -12.22
N VAL A 204 -13.62 1.43 -11.55
CA VAL A 204 -13.36 0.93 -10.20
C VAL A 204 -13.36 -0.57 -10.22
N THR A 205 -12.21 -1.15 -9.89
CA THR A 205 -11.98 -2.58 -9.94
C THR A 205 -11.73 -3.12 -8.55
N ASN A 206 -12.69 -3.87 -8.05
CA ASN A 206 -12.57 -4.51 -6.75
C ASN A 206 -11.99 -5.92 -6.91
N THR A 207 -11.10 -6.31 -6.00
CA THR A 207 -10.60 -7.69 -5.90
C THR A 207 -10.66 -8.17 -4.46
N GLY A 208 -10.25 -9.41 -4.20
CA GLY A 208 -10.21 -10.00 -2.86
C GLY A 208 -11.47 -10.78 -2.50
N LYS A 209 -11.32 -11.65 -1.50
CA LYS A 209 -12.34 -12.64 -1.12
C LYS A 209 -13.59 -11.98 -0.52
N GLU A 210 -13.44 -10.89 0.22
CA GLU A 210 -14.58 -10.18 0.80
C GLU A 210 -15.47 -9.56 -0.28
N ALA A 211 -14.86 -8.90 -1.28
CA ALA A 211 -15.61 -8.32 -2.40
C ALA A 211 -16.29 -9.40 -3.24
N GLU A 212 -15.64 -10.56 -3.43
CA GLU A 212 -16.24 -11.73 -4.09
C GLU A 212 -17.46 -12.25 -3.32
N ASN A 213 -17.31 -12.50 -2.03
CA ASN A 213 -18.39 -13.02 -1.18
C ASN A 213 -19.59 -12.04 -1.12
N ALA A 214 -19.33 -10.74 -1.22
CA ALA A 214 -20.36 -9.69 -1.27
C ALA A 214 -20.93 -9.45 -2.68
N ASN A 215 -20.57 -10.27 -3.70
CA ASN A 215 -20.93 -10.07 -5.11
C ASN A 215 -20.60 -8.65 -5.62
N CYS A 216 -19.48 -8.11 -5.16
CA CYS A 216 -19.04 -6.73 -5.41
C CYS A 216 -17.66 -6.68 -6.09
N LEU A 217 -17.32 -7.70 -6.91
CA LEU A 217 -16.21 -7.67 -7.86
C LEU A 217 -16.53 -6.72 -9.03
N ARG A 218 -16.57 -5.42 -8.75
CA ARG A 218 -16.76 -4.37 -9.74
C ARG A 218 -15.59 -4.33 -10.71
N GLY A 219 -15.87 -3.94 -11.95
CA GLY A 219 -14.89 -3.57 -12.98
C GLY A 219 -15.46 -2.60 -14.02
N ASP A 220 -16.58 -1.96 -13.68
CA ASP A 220 -17.37 -1.09 -14.53
C ASP A 220 -16.89 0.36 -14.53
N PHE A 221 -17.47 1.16 -15.43
CA PHE A 221 -17.23 2.59 -15.56
C PHE A 221 -18.33 3.43 -14.90
N TYR A 222 -17.92 4.50 -14.24
CA TYR A 222 -18.77 5.43 -13.49
C TYR A 222 -18.49 6.86 -13.92
N SER A 223 -19.53 7.70 -14.00
CA SER A 223 -19.39 9.13 -14.22
C SER A 223 -18.92 9.85 -12.95
N SER A 224 -18.34 11.03 -13.13
CA SER A 224 -17.96 11.89 -12.00
C SER A 224 -19.18 12.56 -11.36
N GLU A 225 -19.14 12.73 -10.04
CA GLU A 225 -20.01 13.62 -9.29
C GLU A 225 -19.46 15.05 -9.32
N LEU A 226 -20.32 16.07 -9.38
CA LEU A 226 -19.92 17.47 -9.30
C LEU A 226 -20.08 17.97 -7.87
N ILE A 227 -18.97 18.25 -7.18
CA ILE A 227 -18.95 18.72 -5.79
C ILE A 227 -18.06 19.96 -5.71
N GLU A 228 -18.62 21.09 -5.24
CA GLU A 228 -17.89 22.36 -5.10
C GLU A 228 -17.18 22.78 -6.40
N GLY A 229 -17.84 22.56 -7.54
CA GLY A 229 -17.29 22.86 -8.88
C GLY A 229 -16.21 21.88 -9.37
N LYS A 230 -15.90 20.82 -8.62
CA LYS A 230 -14.93 19.78 -8.99
C LYS A 230 -15.63 18.49 -9.39
N LYS A 231 -15.13 17.84 -10.45
CA LYS A 231 -15.53 16.50 -10.86
C LYS A 231 -14.77 15.47 -10.03
N VAL A 232 -15.48 14.70 -9.22
CA VAL A 232 -14.89 13.77 -8.24
C VAL A 232 -15.54 12.41 -8.29
N ARG A 233 -14.86 11.40 -7.72
CA ARG A 233 -15.44 10.09 -7.44
C ARG A 233 -15.34 9.79 -5.95
N LYS A 234 -16.46 9.40 -5.34
CA LYS A 234 -16.49 8.89 -3.97
C LYS A 234 -16.53 7.38 -3.95
N GLU A 235 -15.80 6.79 -3.01
CA GLU A 235 -15.81 5.36 -2.73
C GLU A 235 -15.74 5.13 -1.21
N SER A 236 -15.89 3.89 -0.76
CA SER A 236 -15.74 3.53 0.65
C SER A 236 -14.90 2.27 0.80
N THR A 237 -14.17 2.15 1.91
CA THR A 237 -13.28 1.02 2.17
C THR A 237 -14.02 -0.15 2.82
N ARG A 238 -15.03 -0.71 2.17
CA ARG A 238 -15.90 -1.74 2.80
C ARG A 238 -15.32 -3.14 2.84
N TYR A 239 -14.45 -3.47 1.89
CA TYR A 239 -13.96 -4.83 1.69
C TYR A 239 -12.45 -4.84 1.80
N ALA A 240 -11.89 -5.73 2.62
CA ALA A 240 -10.47 -6.00 2.67
C ALA A 240 -9.99 -6.60 1.34
N GLY A 241 -8.83 -6.15 0.88
CA GLY A 241 -8.29 -6.52 -0.42
C GLY A 241 -7.56 -5.38 -1.11
N ARG A 242 -7.15 -5.65 -2.35
CA ARG A 242 -6.50 -4.67 -3.23
C ARG A 242 -7.51 -4.21 -4.26
N HIS A 243 -7.78 -2.93 -4.30
CA HIS A 243 -8.74 -2.34 -5.22
C HIS A 243 -8.03 -1.32 -6.10
N TYR A 244 -8.59 -1.06 -7.27
CA TYR A 244 -7.97 -0.17 -8.25
C TYR A 244 -8.97 0.87 -8.72
N VAL A 245 -8.50 2.10 -8.84
CA VAL A 245 -9.25 3.22 -9.42
C VAL A 245 -8.45 3.79 -10.57
N GLU A 246 -9.05 3.87 -11.74
CA GLU A 246 -8.47 4.48 -12.94
C GLU A 246 -9.36 5.62 -13.41
N ALA A 247 -8.75 6.68 -13.94
CA ALA A 247 -9.45 7.84 -14.48
C ALA A 247 -9.22 7.95 -15.99
N TYR A 248 -10.27 8.37 -16.70
CA TYR A 248 -10.28 8.53 -18.15
C TYR A 248 -10.79 9.94 -18.50
N LEU A 249 -10.01 10.66 -19.31
CA LEU A 249 -10.41 11.93 -19.91
C LEU A 249 -11.01 11.66 -21.29
N VAL A 250 -12.31 11.86 -21.43
CA VAL A 250 -13.07 11.49 -22.62
C VAL A 250 -13.70 12.72 -23.26
N LYS A 251 -13.63 12.79 -24.59
CA LYS A 251 -14.37 13.79 -25.38
C LYS A 251 -14.82 13.15 -26.69
N ASN A 252 -16.11 13.26 -27.02
CA ASN A 252 -16.70 12.73 -28.25
C ASN A 252 -16.37 11.24 -28.51
N GLY A 253 -16.40 10.41 -27.47
CA GLY A 253 -16.11 8.97 -27.57
C GLY A 253 -14.62 8.59 -27.68
N ILE A 254 -13.70 9.57 -27.62
CA ILE A 254 -12.26 9.36 -27.66
C ILE A 254 -11.66 9.56 -26.27
N CYS A 255 -10.80 8.63 -25.84
CA CYS A 255 -10.02 8.76 -24.61
C CYS A 255 -8.71 9.50 -24.92
N TYR A 256 -8.58 10.71 -24.37
CA TYR A 256 -7.41 11.57 -24.54
C TYR A 256 -6.32 11.30 -23.50
N GLY A 257 -6.68 10.71 -22.37
CA GLY A 257 -5.71 10.37 -21.33
C GLY A 257 -6.32 9.36 -20.36
N LYS A 258 -5.48 8.42 -19.91
CA LYS A 258 -5.82 7.42 -18.90
C LYS A 258 -4.77 7.49 -17.81
N SER A 259 -5.20 7.51 -16.54
CA SER A 259 -4.26 7.45 -15.42
C SER A 259 -3.65 6.06 -15.26
N SER A 260 -2.47 6.01 -14.64
CA SER A 260 -2.04 4.76 -13.98
C SER A 260 -3.07 4.32 -12.93
N PRO A 261 -3.21 3.01 -12.66
CA PRO A 261 -4.10 2.54 -11.59
C PRO A 261 -3.68 3.11 -10.23
N PHE A 262 -4.63 3.75 -9.55
CA PHE A 262 -4.50 4.10 -8.15
C PHE A 262 -4.91 2.88 -7.30
N GLU A 263 -3.95 2.27 -6.61
CA GLU A 263 -4.16 1.12 -5.77
C GLU A 263 -4.66 1.55 -4.38
N VAL A 264 -5.73 0.92 -3.93
CA VAL A 264 -6.37 1.12 -2.65
C VAL A 264 -6.28 -0.19 -1.89
N ASN A 265 -5.37 -0.26 -0.93
CA ASN A 265 -5.15 -1.45 -0.12
C ASN A 265 -5.95 -1.33 1.17
N ILE A 266 -6.87 -2.26 1.40
CA ILE A 266 -7.75 -2.25 2.56
C ILE A 266 -7.44 -3.48 3.40
N ALA A 267 -7.19 -3.29 4.69
CA ALA A 267 -6.93 -4.35 5.64
C ALA A 267 -7.99 -4.36 6.77
N ASP A 268 -8.32 -5.56 7.25
CA ASP A 268 -9.04 -5.76 8.51
C ASP A 268 -8.15 -5.36 9.69
N ASP A 269 -8.76 -4.81 10.74
CA ASP A 269 -8.11 -4.44 12.00
C ASP A 269 -6.84 -3.57 11.84
N PHE A 270 -6.82 -2.74 10.79
CA PHE A 270 -5.92 -1.60 10.75
C PHE A 270 -6.60 -0.46 11.51
N SER A 271 -5.85 0.20 12.39
CA SER A 271 -6.29 1.43 13.03
C SER A 271 -5.21 2.49 12.85
N LEU A 272 -5.38 3.32 11.83
CA LEU A 272 -4.79 4.67 11.79
C LEU A 272 -5.44 5.66 12.79
N ASP A 273 -6.43 5.24 13.61
CA ASP A 273 -7.08 6.13 14.61
C ASP A 273 -6.11 6.59 15.71
N PHE A 274 -4.91 6.02 15.74
CA PHE A 274 -3.89 6.30 16.75
C PHE A 274 -2.92 7.44 16.40
N LEU A 275 -2.97 7.97 15.17
CA LEU A 275 -2.20 9.17 14.80
C LEU A 275 -3.00 10.43 15.16
N ARG A 276 -3.09 10.69 16.47
CA ARG A 276 -3.59 11.94 17.05
C ARG A 276 -2.76 13.14 16.59
#